data_AF-A0A520D1M4-F1
#
_entry.id   AF-A0A520D1M4-F1
#
_cell.length_a   1.000
_cell.length_b   1.000
_cell.length_c   1.000
_cell.angle_alpha   90.00
_cell.angle_beta   90.00
_cell.angle_gamma   90.00
#
_symmetry.space_group_name_H-M   'P 1'
#
loop_
_entity.id
_entity.type
_entity.pdbx_description
1 polymer ?
#
loop_
_entity_poly.entity_id
_entity_poly.type
_entity_poly.pdbx_seq_one_letter_code
_entity_poly.pdbx_strand_id
1 'polypeptide(L)'
;MPANIRKLIVQVDEVRKEMGQTIEPPTRRAVAIAVIENPYAGRYSENLDELIAIGEELGALLGQKAVAALGIAPADAQSYGKAAIVGENGELEHAAAILHPKLGAP
;
A
#
# COMPACT_ATOMS: atom_id res chain seq x y z
N MET A 1 7.08 15.87 2.66
CA MET A 1 6.85 14.43 2.57
C MET A 1 8.12 13.75 3.06
N PRO A 2 8.11 13.07 4.22
CA PRO A 2 9.26 12.25 4.65
C PRO A 2 9.61 11.16 3.62
N ALA A 3 8.64 10.64 2.88
CA ALA A 3 8.92 9.65 1.84
C ALA A 3 9.60 10.26 0.60
N ASN A 4 10.80 9.79 0.26
CA ASN A 4 11.43 10.06 -1.04
C ASN A 4 10.89 9.10 -2.11
N ILE A 5 9.84 9.51 -2.83
CA ILE A 5 9.12 8.65 -3.79
C ILE A 5 9.75 8.76 -5.19
N ARG A 6 10.29 7.65 -5.71
CA ARG A 6 10.80 7.55 -7.08
C ARG A 6 9.71 7.27 -8.11
N LYS A 7 8.70 6.48 -7.75
CA LYS A 7 7.64 6.04 -8.68
C LYS A 7 6.33 5.78 -7.95
N LEU A 8 5.22 6.12 -8.60
CA LEU A 8 3.87 5.71 -8.24
C LEU A 8 3.26 4.89 -9.37
N ILE A 9 2.54 3.82 -9.01
CA ILE A 9 1.78 2.97 -9.93
C ILE A 9 0.38 2.82 -9.36
N VAL A 10 -0.63 2.90 -10.23
CA VAL A 10 -2.01 2.58 -9.87
C VAL A 10 -2.54 1.63 -10.92
N GLN A 11 -3.10 0.50 -10.48
CA GLN A 11 -3.65 -0.52 -11.35
C GLN A 11 -5.06 -0.87 -10.88
N VAL A 12 -5.98 -1.01 -11.84
CA VAL A 12 -7.33 -1.51 -11.61
C VAL A 12 -7.45 -2.85 -12.34
N ASP A 13 -7.95 -3.83 -11.61
CA ASP A 13 -8.33 -5.15 -12.11
C ASP A 13 -9.86 -5.27 -12.07
N GLU A 14 -10.45 -5.82 -13.12
CA GLU A 14 -11.89 -5.97 -13.28
C GLU A 14 -12.22 -7.38 -13.77
N VAL A 15 -12.94 -8.14 -12.94
CA VAL A 15 -13.33 -9.51 -13.25
C VAL A 15 -14.78 -9.52 -13.74
N ARG A 16 -14.96 -9.81 -15.04
CA ARG A 16 -16.27 -9.85 -15.71
C ARG A 16 -16.89 -11.26 -15.77
N LYS A 17 -16.05 -12.28 -15.63
CA LYS A 17 -16.47 -13.69 -15.62
C LYS A 17 -15.60 -14.49 -14.66
N GLU A 18 -16.22 -15.36 -13.88
CA GLU A 18 -15.53 -16.27 -12.97
C GLU A 18 -16.32 -17.57 -12.86
N MET A 19 -15.64 -18.72 -12.85
CA MET A 19 -16.27 -20.05 -12.85
C MET A 19 -17.35 -20.24 -13.93
N GLY A 20 -17.14 -19.64 -15.11
CA GLY A 20 -18.07 -19.70 -16.24
C GLY A 20 -19.31 -18.81 -16.10
N GLN A 21 -19.49 -18.09 -14.99
CA GLN A 21 -20.61 -17.19 -14.75
C GLN A 21 -20.25 -15.75 -15.12
N THR A 22 -21.20 -14.99 -15.65
CA THR A 22 -21.07 -13.54 -15.84
C THR A 22 -21.24 -12.85 -14.48
N ILE A 23 -20.37 -11.88 -14.18
CA ILE A 23 -20.47 -11.05 -12.97
C ILE A 23 -20.97 -9.66 -13.37
N GLU A 24 -22.15 -9.28 -12.89
CA GLU A 24 -22.78 -7.99 -13.15
C GLU A 24 -23.31 -7.38 -11.84
N PRO A 25 -22.77 -6.24 -11.37
CA PRO A 25 -21.62 -5.53 -11.95
C PRO A 25 -20.30 -6.32 -11.77
N PRO A 26 -19.30 -6.12 -12.66
CA PRO A 26 -17.98 -6.74 -12.50
C PRO A 26 -17.36 -6.43 -11.13
N THR A 27 -16.67 -7.41 -10.54
CA THR A 27 -15.89 -7.15 -9.32
C THR A 27 -14.64 -6.39 -9.71
N ARG A 28 -14.25 -5.41 -8.89
CA ARG A 28 -13.11 -4.53 -9.16
C ARG A 28 -12.18 -4.49 -7.98
N ARG A 29 -10.88 -4.49 -8.25
CA ARG A 29 -9.81 -4.29 -7.26
C ARG A 29 -8.88 -3.21 -7.77
N ALA A 30 -8.40 -2.35 -6.89
CA ALA A 30 -7.34 -1.41 -7.23
C ALA A 30 -6.17 -1.55 -6.26
N VAL A 31 -4.97 -1.37 -6.80
CA VAL A 31 -3.74 -1.26 -6.00
C VAL A 31 -3.03 0.01 -6.38
N ALA A 32 -2.64 0.79 -5.38
CA ALA A 32 -1.73 1.93 -5.52
C ALA A 32 -0.41 1.57 -4.84
N ILE A 33 0.70 1.78 -5.54
CA ILE A 33 2.04 1.34 -5.15
C ILE A 33 2.98 2.54 -5.19
N ALA A 34 3.77 2.73 -4.14
CA ALA A 34 4.91 3.66 -4.13
C ALA A 34 6.22 2.89 -4.09
N VAL A 35 7.19 3.34 -4.87
CA VAL A 35 8.59 2.90 -4.75
C VAL A 35 9.38 4.04 -4.13
N ILE A 36 9.93 3.80 -2.94
CA ILE A 36 10.63 4.80 -2.13
C ILE A 36 12.09 4.40 -1.90
N GLU A 37 12.90 5.38 -1.54
CA GLU A 37 14.19 5.12 -0.92
C GLU A 37 14.00 4.54 0.50
N ASN A 38 14.78 3.52 0.86
CA ASN A 38 14.79 2.98 2.22
C ASN A 38 15.90 3.67 3.03
N PRO A 39 15.57 4.48 4.06
CA PRO A 39 16.57 5.21 4.84
C PRO A 39 17.51 4.28 5.63
N TYR A 40 17.16 3.01 5.81
CA TYR A 40 17.94 2.02 6.56
C TYR A 40 18.66 0.98 5.68
N ALA A 41 18.67 1.15 4.35
CA ALA A 41 19.37 0.21 3.48
C ALA A 41 20.88 0.18 3.79
N GLY A 42 21.45 -1.03 3.91
CA GLY A 42 22.87 -1.26 4.15
C GLY A 42 23.35 -0.96 5.57
N ARG A 43 22.45 -0.72 6.53
CA ARG A 43 22.81 -0.49 7.94
C ARG A 43 21.81 -1.14 8.89
N TYR A 44 22.32 -1.61 10.03
CA TYR A 44 21.49 -2.05 11.15
C TYR A 44 20.96 -0.84 11.93
N SER A 45 19.71 -0.92 12.40
CA SER A 45 19.12 0.09 13.29
C SER A 45 18.10 -0.54 14.24
N GLU A 46 18.19 -0.21 15.52
CA GLU A 46 17.23 -0.67 16.52
C GLU A 46 15.91 0.13 16.50
N ASN A 47 15.93 1.35 15.94
CA ASN A 47 14.78 2.24 15.87
C ASN A 47 14.39 2.50 14.41
N LEU A 48 13.17 2.11 14.05
CA LEU A 48 12.60 2.21 12.71
C LEU A 48 11.47 3.27 12.60
N ASP A 49 11.45 4.27 13.49
CA ASP A 49 10.41 5.30 13.58
C ASP A 49 10.25 6.08 12.26
N GLU A 50 11.33 6.27 11.49
CA GLU A 50 11.27 6.94 10.19
C GLU A 50 10.43 6.16 9.18
N LEU A 51 10.58 4.83 9.14
CA LEU A 51 9.76 3.97 8.28
C LEU A 51 8.31 3.91 8.73
N ILE A 52 8.05 3.94 10.05
CA ILE A 52 6.69 4.00 10.60
C ILE A 52 6.00 5.31 10.19
N ALA A 53 6.70 6.45 10.29
CA ALA A 53 6.17 7.75 9.89
C ALA A 53 5.92 7.83 8.37
N ILE A 54 6.83 7.28 7.57
CA ILE A 54 6.64 7.13 6.12
C ILE A 54 5.42 6.24 5.81
N GLY A 55 5.24 5.14 6.53
CA GLY A 55 4.11 4.23 6.38
C GLY A 55 2.76 4.91 6.61
N GLU A 56 2.66 5.78 7.62
CA GLU A 56 1.46 6.58 7.91
C GLU A 56 1.08 7.51 6.74
N GLU A 57 2.06 8.23 6.20
CA GLU A 57 1.87 9.11 5.03
C GLU A 57 1.46 8.32 3.78
N LEU A 58 2.18 7.23 3.49
CA LEU A 58 1.90 6.39 2.33
C LEU A 58 0.55 5.69 2.44
N GLY A 59 0.13 5.27 3.64
CA GLY A 59 -1.19 4.68 3.86
C GLY A 59 -2.32 5.62 3.43
N ALA A 60 -2.25 6.89 3.83
CA ALA A 60 -3.21 7.90 3.41
C ALA A 60 -3.17 8.16 1.90
N LEU A 61 -1.97 8.40 1.35
CA LEU A 61 -1.78 8.72 -0.07
C LEU A 61 -2.24 7.58 -1.00
N LEU A 62 -1.82 6.35 -0.71
CA LEU A 62 -2.12 5.18 -1.55
C LEU A 62 -3.58 4.75 -1.40
N GLY A 63 -4.15 4.83 -0.20
CA GLY A 63 -5.58 4.61 0.03
C GLY A 63 -6.45 5.55 -0.81
N GLN A 64 -6.15 6.86 -0.78
CA GLN A 64 -6.85 7.86 -1.59
C GLN A 64 -6.74 7.59 -3.10
N LYS A 65 -5.56 7.20 -3.58
CA LYS A 65 -5.35 6.86 -5.00
C LYS A 65 -6.14 5.62 -5.42
N ALA A 66 -6.20 4.60 -4.57
CA ALA A 66 -6.94 3.37 -4.87
C ALA A 66 -8.45 3.62 -4.96
N VAL A 67 -9.05 4.34 -4.01
CA VAL A 67 -10.49 4.66 -4.05
C VAL A 67 -10.84 5.59 -5.22
N ALA A 68 -9.97 6.55 -5.54
CA ALA A 68 -10.14 7.42 -6.70
C ALA A 68 -10.08 6.63 -8.01
N ALA A 69 -9.18 5.65 -8.12
CA ALA A 69 -9.08 4.79 -9.30
C ALA A 69 -10.29 3.86 -9.48
N LEU A 70 -10.91 3.43 -8.38
CA LEU A 70 -12.17 2.68 -8.41
C LEU A 70 -13.39 3.57 -8.68
N GLY A 71 -13.26 4.89 -8.50
CA GLY A 71 -14.37 5.83 -8.63
C GLY A 71 -15.44 5.64 -7.55
N ILE A 72 -15.03 5.32 -6.33
CA ILE A 72 -15.94 5.05 -5.20
C ILE A 72 -15.65 5.97 -4.01
N ALA A 73 -16.60 6.11 -3.08
CA ALA A 73 -16.30 6.70 -1.78
C ALA A 73 -15.51 5.69 -0.91
N PRO A 74 -14.66 6.14 0.03
CA PRO A 74 -13.93 5.23 0.93
C PRO A 74 -14.83 4.24 1.69
N ALA A 75 -16.05 4.67 2.05
CA ALA A 75 -17.02 3.85 2.76
C ALA A 75 -17.60 2.69 1.91
N ASP A 76 -17.47 2.75 0.58
CA ASP A 76 -17.97 1.71 -0.32
C ASP A 76 -16.94 0.57 -0.52
N ALA A 77 -15.72 0.72 0.00
CA ALA A 77 -14.68 -0.30 -0.09
C ALA A 77 -15.03 -1.51 0.78
N GLN A 78 -15.25 -2.66 0.15
CA GLN A 78 -15.66 -3.89 0.85
C GLN A 78 -14.50 -4.66 1.47
N SER A 79 -13.27 -4.40 1.01
CA SER A 79 -12.06 -5.08 1.49
C SER A 79 -10.84 -4.21 1.21
N TYR A 80 -9.82 -4.35 2.04
CA TYR A 80 -8.53 -3.68 1.85
C TYR A 80 -7.39 -4.58 2.32
N GLY A 81 -6.18 -4.26 1.85
CA GLY A 81 -4.96 -4.93 2.26
C GLY A 81 -3.77 -4.00 2.09
N LYS A 82 -2.67 -4.34 2.77
CA LYS A 82 -1.39 -3.65 2.67
C LYS A 82 -0.27 -4.67 2.52
N ALA A 83 0.75 -4.34 1.75
CA ALA A 83 1.91 -5.17 1.52
C ALA A 83 3.13 -4.29 1.28
N ALA A 84 4.31 -4.82 1.59
CA ALA A 84 5.59 -4.17 1.35
C ALA A 84 6.57 -5.19 0.79
N ILE A 85 7.43 -4.73 -0.12
CA ILE A 85 8.56 -5.49 -0.66
C ILE A 85 9.80 -4.64 -0.39
N VAL A 86 10.80 -5.25 0.25
CA VAL A 86 12.05 -4.57 0.62
C VAL A 86 13.14 -4.98 -0.36
N GLY A 87 13.98 -4.02 -0.74
CA GLY A 87 15.16 -4.31 -1.56
C GLY A 87 16.19 -5.15 -0.80
N GLU A 88 17.09 -5.79 -1.53
CA GLU A 88 18.03 -6.80 -1.01
C GLU A 88 18.98 -6.27 0.09
N ASN A 89 19.24 -4.96 0.10
CA ASN A 89 20.07 -4.32 1.14
C ASN A 89 19.26 -3.91 2.39
N GLY A 90 18.00 -4.30 2.51
CA GLY A 90 17.18 -4.06 3.69
C GLY A 90 16.86 -5.35 4.45
N GLU A 91 16.12 -5.19 5.55
CA GLU A 91 15.71 -6.26 6.45
C GLU A 91 14.19 -6.45 6.40
N LEU A 92 13.70 -7.60 6.85
CA LEU A 92 12.26 -7.90 6.89
C LEU A 92 11.52 -6.93 7.81
N GLU A 93 12.21 -6.49 8.87
CA GLU A 93 11.78 -5.51 9.85
C GLU A 93 11.47 -4.15 9.20
N HIS A 94 12.14 -3.79 8.10
CA HIS A 94 11.81 -2.59 7.34
C HIS A 94 10.41 -2.68 6.71
N ALA A 95 10.03 -3.87 6.22
CA ALA A 95 8.68 -4.14 5.73
C ALA A 95 7.67 -4.07 6.89
N ALA A 96 8.02 -4.66 8.04
CA ALA A 96 7.16 -4.65 9.22
C ALA A 96 6.93 -3.22 9.73
N ALA A 97 7.97 -2.39 9.78
CA ALA A 97 7.91 -1.00 10.24
C ALA A 97 7.04 -0.13 9.34
N ILE A 98 7.23 -0.20 8.01
CA ILE A 98 6.43 0.62 7.08
C ILE A 98 4.96 0.17 7.01
N LEU A 99 4.68 -1.11 7.30
CA LEU A 99 3.33 -1.65 7.43
C LEU A 99 2.77 -1.49 8.84
N HIS A 100 3.55 -1.04 9.80
CA HIS A 100 3.11 -0.95 11.18
C HIS A 100 1.98 0.09 11.29
N PRO A 101 0.85 -0.26 11.93
CA PRO A 101 -0.22 0.69 12.13
C PRO A 101 0.20 1.77 13.14
N LYS A 102 -0.11 3.03 12.82
CA LYS A 102 -0.78 3.91 13.79
C LYS A 102 -2.29 3.96 13.57
N LEU A 103 -2.72 3.67 12.35
CA LEU A 103 -4.12 3.51 11.96
C LEU A 103 -4.64 2.18 12.52
N GLY A 104 -5.26 2.27 13.70
CA GLY A 104 -5.78 1.13 14.45
C GLY A 104 -4.91 0.82 15.67
N ALA A 105 -4.95 1.70 16.68
CA ALA A 105 -5.12 1.17 18.03
C ALA A 105 -6.38 0.27 18.00
N PRO A 106 -6.41 -0.84 18.77
CA PRO A 106 -7.60 -1.68 18.86
C PRO A 106 -8.88 -0.87 19.11
#